data_AF-A0A8J7DFY0-F1
#
_entry.id   AF-A0A8J7DFY0-F1
#
_cell.length_a   1.000
_cell.length_b   1.000
_cell.length_c   1.000
_cell.angle_alpha   90.00
_cell.angle_beta   90.00
_cell.angle_gamma   90.00
#
_symmetry.space_group_name_H-M   'P 1'
#
loop_
_entity.id
_entity.type
_entity.pdbx_description
1 polymer ?
#
loop_
_entity_poly.entity_id
_entity_poly.type
_entity_poly.pdbx_seq_one_letter_code
_entity_poly.pdbx_strand_id
1 'polypeptide(L)'
;MQPRLWKIIKEEIRIWRVGAFPGIVVIALVIVARLSGSMQSLEWLAFDSFLRLRPEEPIDERIIIVGINQDDRLIDSSVSDRDLAALLWKLHRCQPRVIGLDIYRDFPVNPGHTELLAAFKNIKNLIVIEKVFPKQIAPPPNFSFEQIGFADQITDADGKLRRSLLITPTFQGEKLSLSLRLAEIYLAQKNISLKNSISDRTGIQFGNTPLPKLFPNSGGYVRTDVTGVQVLLNFRSGRKRFKTISLNDIKSNKFNSEWLRDRIVIVGITSPSRKDLITTSRITSNQPTKKQVYGVEIQAHAVSQIVSAVLDDRPLLNTWSDEWEYLWIFAWGFLGIAIARLSKSLLANIIIVITTTSSLIVASYFLLTWGWWVPVIPTIIVLTLNGIELTALYQCDQALRLGIKTRQDVIERTFETIHNGPLQSLAKVLKMVRCQDLPIKELLPELEKELEKLNHELRGIYDFLQREPPNQDSSLYLGNTLVLNLQDPLHEILYQVYSHTLARDFPCFRTIKVKIRTFEPIDERYLSIEQKQGLCRFLEEALCNVGKHAIGVTRLEVTCFSSEGWYTLSIIDDGLGVNSSREGRGTQQFRNLAKQLKGKFQRVPLSSKGTICELSWPVTKFWFSNK
;
A
#
# COMPACT_ATOMS: atom_id res chain seq x y z
N MET A 1 -26.56 -11.55 19.59
CA MET A 1 -25.50 -11.36 18.57
C MET A 1 -24.42 -12.40 18.83
N GLN A 2 -24.12 -13.38 17.95
CA GLN A 2 -22.80 -14.06 17.90
C GLN A 2 -22.59 -15.23 16.91
N PRO A 3 -23.56 -15.92 16.28
CA PRO A 3 -23.22 -17.00 15.33
C PRO A 3 -22.87 -16.47 13.92
N ARG A 4 -23.56 -15.41 13.48
CA ARG A 4 -23.44 -14.84 12.12
C ARG A 4 -22.13 -14.05 11.96
N LEU A 5 -21.76 -13.26 12.96
CA LEU A 5 -20.48 -12.54 13.02
C LEU A 5 -19.29 -13.51 13.08
N TRP A 6 -19.36 -14.60 13.85
CA TRP A 6 -18.29 -15.59 13.89
C TRP A 6 -18.13 -16.38 12.59
N LYS A 7 -19.22 -16.65 11.86
CA LYS A 7 -19.14 -17.24 10.51
C LYS A 7 -18.52 -16.27 9.51
N ILE A 8 -18.94 -15.00 9.51
CA ILE A 8 -18.36 -13.96 8.66
C ILE A 8 -16.87 -13.80 8.97
N ILE A 9 -16.48 -13.71 10.25
CA ILE A 9 -15.07 -13.59 10.67
C ILE A 9 -14.27 -14.85 10.26
N LYS A 10 -14.81 -16.06 10.42
CA LYS A 10 -14.12 -17.30 9.99
C LYS A 10 -13.95 -17.38 8.47
N GLU A 11 -14.95 -16.98 7.69
CA GLU A 11 -14.85 -16.90 6.24
C GLU A 11 -13.86 -15.81 5.82
N GLU A 12 -13.89 -14.65 6.47
CA GLU A 12 -12.95 -13.55 6.25
C GLU A 12 -11.51 -14.00 6.53
N ILE A 13 -11.26 -14.70 7.66
CA ILE A 13 -9.95 -15.25 8.04
C ILE A 13 -9.48 -16.31 7.05
N ARG A 14 -10.36 -17.19 6.57
CA ARG A 14 -10.00 -18.21 5.57
C ARG A 14 -9.59 -17.56 4.24
N ILE A 15 -10.26 -16.48 3.85
CA ILE A 15 -9.94 -15.68 2.65
C ILE A 15 -8.63 -14.91 2.86
N TRP A 16 -8.44 -14.28 4.02
CA TRP A 16 -7.15 -13.66 4.42
C TRP A 16 -6.01 -14.66 4.36
N ARG A 17 -6.23 -15.93 4.75
CA ARG A 17 -5.15 -16.94 4.77
C ARG A 17 -4.68 -17.36 3.37
N VAL A 18 -5.57 -17.37 2.38
CA VAL A 18 -5.23 -17.74 0.99
C VAL A 18 -4.58 -16.56 0.25
N GLY A 19 -5.02 -15.34 0.54
CA GLY A 19 -4.53 -14.13 -0.13
C GLY A 19 -3.34 -13.41 0.54
N ALA A 20 -3.19 -13.52 1.87
CA ALA A 20 -2.12 -12.85 2.61
C ALA A 20 -0.79 -13.61 2.55
N PHE A 21 -0.81 -14.92 2.25
CA PHE A 21 0.42 -15.72 2.22
C PHE A 21 1.44 -15.20 1.19
N PRO A 22 1.07 -14.94 -0.09
CA PRO A 22 2.02 -14.34 -1.03
C PRO A 22 2.50 -12.96 -0.57
N GLY A 23 1.63 -12.14 0.03
CA GLY A 23 2.02 -10.83 0.56
C GLY A 23 3.00 -10.89 1.74
N ILE A 24 2.86 -11.89 2.61
CA ILE A 24 3.83 -12.15 3.70
C ILE A 24 5.17 -12.61 3.12
N VAL A 25 5.15 -13.43 2.06
CA VAL A 25 6.38 -13.85 1.36
C VAL A 25 7.10 -12.63 0.77
N VAL A 26 6.39 -11.69 0.14
CA VAL A 26 6.98 -10.44 -0.37
C VAL A 26 7.62 -9.63 0.75
N ILE A 27 6.93 -9.46 1.90
CA ILE A 27 7.51 -8.76 3.05
C ILE A 27 8.80 -9.44 3.52
N ALA A 28 8.78 -10.77 3.65
CA ALA A 28 9.96 -11.54 4.06
C ALA A 28 11.13 -11.39 3.06
N LEU A 29 10.86 -11.45 1.75
CA LEU A 29 11.86 -11.24 0.70
C LEU A 29 12.47 -9.85 0.77
N VAL A 30 11.67 -8.80 0.98
CA VAL A 30 12.18 -7.44 1.12
C VAL A 30 13.02 -7.28 2.39
N ILE A 31 12.61 -7.90 3.51
CA ILE A 31 13.42 -7.91 4.73
C ILE A 31 14.77 -8.61 4.47
N VAL A 32 14.79 -9.76 3.80
CA VAL A 32 16.03 -10.47 3.44
C VAL A 32 16.92 -9.60 2.54
N ALA A 33 16.33 -8.91 1.54
CA ALA A 33 17.04 -7.99 0.67
C ALA A 33 17.59 -6.76 1.43
N ARG A 34 16.86 -6.22 2.41
CA ARG A 34 17.34 -5.15 3.30
C ARG A 34 18.52 -5.64 4.13
N LEU A 35 18.39 -6.81 4.79
CA LEU A 35 19.44 -7.39 5.64
C LEU A 35 20.72 -7.75 4.87
N SER A 36 20.63 -8.00 3.56
CA SER A 36 21.80 -8.25 2.71
C SER A 36 22.53 -6.96 2.28
N GLY A 37 21.91 -5.79 2.45
CA GLY A 37 22.46 -4.51 2.03
C GLY A 37 22.17 -4.12 0.58
N SER A 38 21.36 -4.89 -0.16
CA SER A 38 21.09 -4.61 -1.58
C SER A 38 20.33 -3.29 -1.81
N MET A 39 19.59 -2.81 -0.80
CA MET A 39 18.81 -1.57 -0.84
C MET A 39 19.58 -0.35 -0.29
N GLN A 40 20.78 -0.53 0.27
CA GLN A 40 21.53 0.49 1.00
C GLN A 40 21.86 1.71 0.13
N SER A 41 22.30 1.49 -1.11
CA SER A 41 22.62 2.58 -2.05
C SER A 41 21.40 3.46 -2.39
N LEU A 42 20.21 2.85 -2.49
CA LEU A 42 18.97 3.56 -2.77
C LEU A 42 18.49 4.35 -1.55
N GLU A 43 18.63 3.78 -0.34
CA GLU A 43 18.34 4.48 0.92
C GLU A 43 19.22 5.71 1.09
N TRP A 44 20.52 5.58 0.84
CA TRP A 44 21.45 6.70 0.85
C TRP A 44 21.09 7.76 -0.18
N LEU A 45 20.64 7.36 -1.37
CA LEU A 45 20.18 8.30 -2.40
C LEU A 45 18.92 9.06 -1.96
N ALA A 46 17.96 8.36 -1.34
CA ALA A 46 16.75 8.99 -0.79
C ALA A 46 17.11 9.99 0.32
N PHE A 47 17.95 9.57 1.28
CA PHE A 47 18.45 10.41 2.36
C PHE A 47 19.17 11.65 1.83
N ASP A 48 20.13 11.49 0.92
CA ASP A 48 20.88 12.61 0.31
C ASP A 48 19.94 13.59 -0.41
N SER A 49 18.90 13.08 -1.08
CA SER A 49 17.94 13.89 -1.84
C SER A 49 17.05 14.70 -0.90
N PHE A 50 16.53 14.09 0.17
CA PHE A 50 15.72 14.78 1.17
C PHE A 50 16.50 15.90 1.84
N LEU A 51 17.77 15.69 2.19
CA LEU A 51 18.58 16.72 2.82
C LEU A 51 18.85 17.91 1.91
N ARG A 52 18.92 17.69 0.60
CA ARG A 52 19.09 18.73 -0.42
C ARG A 52 17.82 19.55 -0.61
N LEU A 53 16.65 18.94 -0.44
CA LEU A 53 15.35 19.59 -0.61
C LEU A 53 14.96 20.49 0.56
N ARG A 54 15.70 20.45 1.67
CA ARG A 54 15.40 21.25 2.85
C ARG A 54 15.45 22.74 2.57
N PRO A 55 14.58 23.53 3.23
CA PRO A 55 14.58 24.99 3.12
C PRO A 55 15.95 25.55 3.53
N GLU A 56 16.34 26.70 2.98
CA GLU A 56 17.61 27.34 3.34
C GLU A 56 17.64 27.72 4.82
N GLU A 57 18.75 27.44 5.48
CA GLU A 57 18.98 27.81 6.88
C GLU A 57 19.76 29.13 6.95
N PRO A 58 19.57 29.94 8.01
CA PRO A 58 20.37 31.16 8.22
C PRO A 58 21.86 30.82 8.41
N ILE A 59 22.74 31.79 8.12
CA ILE A 59 24.19 31.65 8.37
C ILE A 59 24.44 31.46 9.86
N ASP A 60 25.33 30.53 10.23
CA ASP A 60 25.76 30.37 11.62
C ASP A 60 26.85 31.40 11.95
N GLU A 61 26.45 32.53 12.52
CA GLU A 61 27.35 33.64 12.89
C GLU A 61 28.27 33.31 14.08
N ARG A 62 28.14 32.12 14.70
CA ARG A 62 29.04 31.67 15.78
C ARG A 62 30.36 31.11 15.26
N ILE A 63 30.39 30.71 13.99
CA ILE A 63 31.50 30.00 13.36
C ILE A 63 32.01 30.79 12.16
N ILE A 64 33.29 31.12 12.20
CA ILE A 64 33.99 31.82 11.13
C ILE A 64 35.05 30.89 10.54
N ILE A 65 35.06 30.77 9.22
CA ILE A 65 36.10 30.04 8.50
C ILE A 65 37.15 31.05 8.04
N VAL A 66 38.42 30.78 8.37
CA VAL A 66 39.57 31.48 7.80
C VAL A 66 40.16 30.59 6.72
N GLY A 67 39.87 30.93 5.48
CA GLY A 67 40.21 30.13 4.31
C GLY A 67 41.59 30.49 3.75
N ILE A 68 42.43 29.48 3.56
CA ILE A 68 43.69 29.59 2.82
C ILE A 68 43.45 29.10 1.39
N ASN A 69 43.58 30.00 0.43
CA ASN A 69 43.25 29.76 -0.98
C ASN A 69 44.52 29.69 -1.85
N GLN A 70 44.35 29.64 -3.18
CA GLN A 70 45.46 29.57 -4.14
C GLN A 70 46.20 30.89 -4.30
N ASP A 71 45.54 32.02 -4.00
CA ASP A 71 46.13 33.35 -4.08
C ASP A 71 47.07 33.62 -2.91
N ASP A 72 46.97 32.82 -1.84
CA ASP A 72 47.93 32.81 -0.75
C ASP A 72 49.25 32.19 -1.24
N ARG A 73 50.37 32.88 -1.01
CA ARG A 73 51.71 32.35 -1.30
C ARG A 73 51.97 31.10 -0.44
N LEU A 74 51.91 29.92 -1.06
CA LEU A 74 52.19 28.63 -0.43
C LEU A 74 53.62 28.16 -0.77
N ILE A 75 54.31 27.59 0.23
CA ILE A 75 55.60 26.89 0.08
C ILE A 75 55.32 25.39 0.15
N ASP A 76 55.65 24.64 -0.90
CA ASP A 76 55.35 23.20 -1.03
C ASP A 76 53.88 22.86 -0.71
N SER A 77 52.96 23.70 -1.22
CA SER A 77 51.54 23.61 -0.93
C SER A 77 51.20 23.80 0.56
N SER A 78 52.00 24.45 1.39
CA SER A 78 51.67 24.75 2.78
C SER A 78 51.93 26.23 3.09
N VAL A 79 51.21 26.79 4.07
CA VAL A 79 51.48 28.16 4.53
C VAL A 79 52.81 28.15 5.28
N SER A 80 53.65 29.19 5.14
CA SER A 80 54.91 29.29 5.90
C SER A 80 54.67 29.42 7.40
N ASP A 81 55.61 28.97 8.24
CA ASP A 81 55.51 29.07 9.71
C ASP A 81 55.36 30.53 10.14
N ARG A 82 56.07 31.45 9.48
CA ARG A 82 55.99 32.90 9.69
C ARG A 82 54.57 33.43 9.45
N ASP A 83 53.97 33.07 8.31
CA ASP A 83 52.64 33.55 7.94
C ASP A 83 51.56 32.96 8.85
N LEU A 84 51.71 31.69 9.22
CA LEU A 84 50.79 31.02 10.12
C LEU A 84 50.88 31.60 11.54
N ALA A 85 52.10 31.85 12.04
CA ALA A 85 52.30 32.52 13.32
C ALA A 85 51.69 33.93 13.32
N ALA A 86 51.91 34.71 12.26
CA ALA A 86 51.34 36.05 12.10
C ALA A 86 49.81 36.02 12.06
N LEU A 87 49.22 35.04 11.36
CA LEU A 87 47.77 34.80 11.36
C LEU A 87 47.28 34.52 12.78
N LEU A 88 47.87 33.53 13.47
CA LEU A 88 47.43 33.13 14.81
C LEU A 88 47.51 34.27 15.82
N TRP A 89 48.56 35.10 15.78
CA TRP A 89 48.67 36.29 16.63
C TRP A 89 47.64 37.37 16.27
N LYS A 90 47.28 37.53 14.99
CA LYS A 90 46.19 38.43 14.60
C LYS A 90 44.84 37.92 15.11
N LEU A 91 44.55 36.64 14.91
CA LEU A 91 43.33 36.02 15.40
C LEU A 91 43.23 36.12 16.92
N HIS A 92 44.30 35.80 17.64
CA HIS A 92 44.34 35.86 19.11
C HIS A 92 44.03 37.27 19.65
N ARG A 93 44.52 38.32 18.99
CA ARG A 93 44.21 39.73 19.36
C ARG A 93 42.73 40.09 19.20
N CYS A 94 42.00 39.41 18.33
CA CYS A 94 40.56 39.61 18.18
C CYS A 94 39.73 38.86 19.25
N GLN A 95 40.38 38.15 20.18
CA GLN A 95 39.75 37.43 21.28
C GLN A 95 38.62 36.48 20.85
N PRO A 96 38.88 35.54 19.92
CA PRO A 96 37.92 34.47 19.63
C PRO A 96 37.76 33.56 20.84
N ARG A 97 36.64 32.85 20.89
CA ARG A 97 36.37 31.86 21.94
C ARG A 97 37.37 30.71 21.87
N VAL A 98 37.57 30.20 20.66
CA VAL A 98 38.47 29.08 20.36
C VAL A 98 38.91 29.18 18.91
N ILE A 99 40.16 28.79 18.65
CA ILE A 99 40.75 28.72 17.32
C ILE A 99 41.05 27.25 17.01
N GLY A 100 40.46 26.70 15.95
CA GLY A 100 40.81 25.39 15.41
C GLY A 100 41.72 25.54 14.20
N LEU A 101 42.88 24.91 14.24
CA LEU A 101 43.82 24.87 13.12
C LEU A 101 43.69 23.54 12.38
N ASP A 102 42.85 23.51 11.35
CA ASP A 102 42.62 22.35 10.46
C ASP A 102 43.71 22.29 9.36
N ILE A 103 44.97 22.28 9.80
CA ILE A 103 46.16 22.16 8.95
C ILE A 103 47.17 21.26 9.66
N TYR A 104 47.58 20.19 8.99
CA TYR A 104 48.63 19.32 9.50
C TYR A 104 49.97 20.08 9.54
N ARG A 105 50.64 19.99 10.69
CA ARG A 105 51.92 20.67 10.93
C ARG A 105 52.87 19.80 11.73
N ASP A 106 53.12 18.61 11.18
CA ASP A 106 54.05 17.59 11.67
C ASP A 106 55.52 17.95 11.45
N PHE A 107 55.82 18.77 10.43
CA PHE A 107 57.18 19.26 10.13
C PHE A 107 57.25 20.79 10.01
N PRO A 108 58.41 21.41 10.32
CA PRO A 108 58.65 22.84 10.10
C PRO A 108 58.48 23.23 8.63
N VAL A 109 57.85 24.38 8.37
CA VAL A 109 57.77 24.98 7.03
C VAL A 109 58.38 26.37 7.08
N ASN A 110 59.67 26.44 6.80
CA ASN A 110 60.44 27.68 6.88
C ASN A 110 59.94 28.75 5.89
N PRO A 111 60.14 30.04 6.19
CA PRO A 111 60.75 30.58 7.41
C PRO A 111 59.75 30.73 8.56
N GLY A 112 60.25 30.90 9.79
CA GLY A 112 59.46 31.38 10.94
C GLY A 112 59.03 30.34 11.98
N HIS A 113 59.73 29.21 12.06
CA HIS A 113 59.36 28.10 12.94
C HIS A 113 59.33 28.49 14.42
N THR A 114 60.31 29.26 14.87
CA THR A 114 60.41 29.74 16.26
C THR A 114 59.21 30.61 16.65
N GLU A 115 58.76 31.48 15.75
CA GLU A 115 57.59 32.34 15.94
C GLU A 115 56.30 31.54 16.01
N LEU A 116 56.19 30.46 15.23
CA LEU A 116 55.03 29.56 15.29
C LEU A 116 55.00 28.78 16.60
N LEU A 117 56.14 28.24 17.05
CA LEU A 117 56.24 27.57 18.35
C LEU A 117 55.89 28.52 19.51
N ALA A 118 56.27 29.80 19.41
CA ALA A 118 55.88 30.82 20.38
C ALA A 118 54.35 31.05 20.37
N ALA A 119 53.71 31.09 19.19
CA ALA A 119 52.25 31.19 19.09
C ALA A 119 51.56 29.96 19.71
N PHE A 120 52.04 28.75 19.40
CA PHE A 120 51.53 27.49 19.95
C PHE A 120 51.60 27.43 21.48
N LYS A 121 52.70 27.90 22.07
CA LYS A 121 52.87 27.91 23.53
C LYS A 121 51.96 28.93 24.24
N ASN A 122 51.76 30.11 23.63
CA ASN A 122 51.12 31.25 24.27
C ASN A 122 49.60 31.34 24.03
N ILE A 123 49.10 30.84 22.90
CA ILE A 123 47.68 30.90 22.55
C ILE A 123 46.97 29.68 23.15
N LYS A 124 46.41 29.83 24.36
CA LYS A 124 45.80 28.71 25.12
C LYS A 124 44.50 28.18 24.53
N ASN A 125 43.78 28.99 23.78
CA ASN A 125 42.52 28.60 23.12
C ASN A 125 42.74 28.11 21.67
N LEU A 126 43.96 27.68 21.33
CA LEU A 126 44.30 27.07 20.04
C LEU A 126 44.21 25.54 20.15
N ILE A 127 43.49 24.94 19.21
CA ILE A 127 43.36 23.50 19.02
C ILE A 127 44.03 23.12 17.70
N VAL A 128 45.00 22.21 17.75
CA VAL A 128 45.71 21.69 16.59
C VAL A 128 45.22 20.30 16.24
N ILE A 129 45.50 19.89 14.99
CA ILE A 129 45.04 18.58 14.50
C ILE A 129 46.12 17.53 14.48
N GLU A 130 45.65 16.28 14.58
CA GLU A 130 46.38 15.07 14.26
C GLU A 130 45.55 14.18 13.32
N LYS A 131 46.18 13.16 12.75
CA LYS A 131 45.49 12.11 11.98
C LYS A 131 45.71 10.78 12.68
N VAL A 132 44.64 10.03 12.96
CA VAL A 132 44.74 8.73 13.64
C VAL A 132 44.69 7.59 12.62
N PHE A 133 43.82 7.69 11.61
CA PHE A 133 43.61 6.67 10.58
C PHE A 133 43.53 7.25 9.15
N PRO A 134 43.84 6.46 8.11
CA PRO A 134 44.57 5.18 8.17
C PRO A 134 46.09 5.39 8.34
N LYS A 135 46.62 6.54 7.90
CA LYS A 135 48.02 6.92 8.08
C LYS A 135 48.11 7.96 9.18
N GLN A 136 48.84 7.64 10.25
CA GLN A 136 49.00 8.55 11.37
C GLN A 136 49.84 9.78 10.99
N ILE A 137 49.40 10.95 11.44
CA ILE A 137 50.12 12.22 11.35
C ILE A 137 50.13 12.79 12.75
N ALA A 138 51.32 12.97 13.32
CA ALA A 138 51.47 13.48 14.67
C ALA A 138 51.03 14.95 14.76
N PRO A 139 50.48 15.39 15.90
CA PRO A 139 50.28 16.81 16.15
C PRO A 139 51.64 17.53 16.28
N PRO A 140 51.65 18.87 16.16
CA PRO A 140 52.84 19.67 16.47
C PRO A 140 53.36 19.40 17.89
N PRO A 141 54.66 19.54 18.16
CA PRO A 141 55.23 19.28 19.48
C PRO A 141 54.71 20.27 20.53
N ASN A 142 54.74 19.85 21.81
CA ASN A 142 54.45 20.65 23.00
C ASN A 142 52.98 21.10 23.17
N PHE A 143 52.03 20.34 22.65
CA PHE A 143 50.60 20.53 22.95
C PHE A 143 50.12 19.58 24.04
N SER A 144 49.20 20.09 24.88
CA SER A 144 48.45 19.29 25.84
C SER A 144 47.36 18.47 25.11
N PHE A 145 46.91 17.36 25.68
CA PHE A 145 45.90 16.49 25.06
C PHE A 145 44.55 17.20 24.88
N GLU A 146 44.25 18.22 25.68
CA GLU A 146 43.06 19.06 25.59
C GLU A 146 43.11 20.01 24.38
N GLN A 147 44.31 20.34 23.91
CA GLN A 147 44.54 21.21 22.75
C GLN A 147 44.73 20.45 21.44
N ILE A 148 44.49 19.14 21.43
CA ILE A 148 44.63 18.30 20.24
C ILE A 148 43.27 17.69 19.91
N GLY A 149 42.91 17.71 18.63
CA GLY A 149 41.74 17.00 18.12
C GLY A 149 42.01 16.37 16.76
N PHE A 150 41.57 15.13 16.52
CA PHE A 150 41.82 14.49 15.24
C PHE A 150 40.96 15.07 14.10
N ALA A 151 41.48 15.05 12.87
CA ALA A 151 40.78 15.53 11.66
C ALA A 151 40.36 14.39 10.71
N ASP A 152 40.32 13.16 11.21
CA ASP A 152 39.87 11.97 10.47
C ASP A 152 38.43 12.11 9.98
N GLN A 153 38.20 11.63 8.76
CA GLN A 153 36.91 11.60 8.11
C GLN A 153 36.71 10.21 7.50
N ILE A 154 35.56 9.61 7.80
CA ILE A 154 35.20 8.27 7.32
C ILE A 154 34.12 8.43 6.26
N THR A 155 34.48 8.21 5.00
CA THR A 155 33.51 8.15 3.90
C THR A 155 32.79 6.81 3.88
N ASP A 156 31.56 6.80 3.39
CA ASP A 156 30.81 5.57 3.12
C ASP A 156 31.35 4.85 1.87
N ALA A 157 30.85 3.65 1.60
CA ALA A 157 31.31 2.81 0.49
C ALA A 157 31.13 3.45 -0.91
N ASP A 158 30.22 4.42 -1.05
CA ASP A 158 30.03 5.21 -2.27
C ASP A 158 30.96 6.45 -2.35
N GLY A 159 31.91 6.57 -1.43
CA GLY A 159 32.89 7.66 -1.36
C GLY A 159 32.33 8.97 -0.80
N LYS A 160 31.08 9.00 -0.32
CA LYS A 160 30.47 10.21 0.23
C LYS A 160 30.57 10.27 1.75
N LEU A 161 30.66 11.47 2.28
CA LEU A 161 30.67 11.70 3.71
C LEU A 161 29.25 11.94 4.23
N ARG A 162 28.73 11.04 5.07
CA ARG A 162 27.42 11.21 5.73
C ARG A 162 27.46 11.25 7.25
N ARG A 163 28.60 10.90 7.83
CA ARG A 163 28.81 10.73 9.26
C ARG A 163 30.06 11.47 9.71
N SER A 164 30.11 11.80 10.99
CA SER A 164 31.25 12.43 11.64
C SER A 164 31.70 11.54 12.80
N LEU A 165 32.99 11.23 12.82
CA LEU A 165 33.65 10.57 13.94
C LEU A 165 33.97 11.63 14.99
N LEU A 166 33.42 11.48 16.19
CA LEU A 166 33.58 12.43 17.29
C LEU A 166 34.62 11.96 18.32
N ILE A 167 34.63 10.65 18.60
CA ILE A 167 35.56 10.02 19.54
C ILE A 167 36.08 8.75 18.90
N THR A 168 37.37 8.46 19.05
CA THR A 168 37.96 7.20 18.59
C THR A 168 38.85 6.57 19.65
N PRO A 169 38.74 5.27 19.93
CA PRO A 169 39.61 4.59 20.87
C PRO A 169 41.01 4.39 20.25
N THR A 170 42.05 4.66 21.02
CA THR A 170 43.45 4.38 20.65
C THR A 170 44.17 3.67 21.80
N PHE A 171 45.37 3.15 21.53
CA PHE A 171 46.22 2.54 22.57
C PHE A 171 46.56 3.50 23.74
N GLN A 172 46.50 4.81 23.51
CA GLN A 172 46.78 5.85 24.50
C GLN A 172 45.51 6.38 25.19
N GLY A 173 44.35 5.77 24.94
CA GLY A 173 43.05 6.21 25.41
C GLY A 173 42.17 6.76 24.29
N GLU A 174 41.05 7.38 24.66
CA GLU A 174 40.12 7.98 23.71
C GLU A 174 40.64 9.32 23.20
N LYS A 175 40.60 9.51 21.88
CA LYS A 175 40.91 10.79 21.24
C LYS A 175 39.62 11.43 20.76
N LEU A 176 39.55 12.75 20.84
CA LEU A 176 38.39 13.55 20.43
C LEU A 176 38.67 14.21 19.08
N SER A 177 37.63 14.41 18.27
CA SER A 177 37.75 15.10 16.99
C SER A 177 37.96 16.60 17.20
N LEU A 178 38.55 17.27 16.21
CA LEU A 178 38.66 18.74 16.19
C LEU A 178 37.28 19.38 16.43
N SER A 179 36.26 18.92 15.72
CA SER A 179 34.90 19.47 15.83
C SER A 179 34.29 19.29 17.23
N LEU A 180 34.52 18.15 17.89
CA LEU A 180 34.05 17.94 19.26
C LEU A 180 34.78 18.85 20.25
N ARG A 181 36.11 19.00 20.13
CA ARG A 181 36.93 19.90 20.97
C ARG A 181 36.51 21.37 20.84
N LEU A 182 36.27 21.84 19.62
CA LEU A 182 35.83 23.21 19.38
C LEU A 182 34.46 23.47 20.01
N ALA A 183 33.51 22.54 19.86
CA ALA A 183 32.21 22.64 20.49
C ALA A 183 32.31 22.59 22.02
N GLU A 184 33.12 21.69 22.57
CA GLU A 184 33.38 21.54 24.01
C GLU A 184 33.86 22.85 24.64
N ILE A 185 34.90 23.47 24.09
CA ILE A 185 35.46 24.72 24.63
C ILE A 185 34.47 25.87 24.50
N TYR A 186 33.76 25.96 23.37
CA TYR A 186 32.78 27.02 23.15
C TYR A 186 31.62 26.95 24.15
N LEU A 187 31.09 25.75 24.39
CA LEU A 187 29.96 25.48 25.27
C LEU A 187 30.34 25.47 26.75
N ALA A 188 31.57 25.08 27.10
CA ALA A 188 32.06 25.10 28.48
C ALA A 188 32.00 26.50 29.08
N GLN A 189 32.33 27.53 28.30
CA GLN A 189 32.23 28.92 28.75
C GLN A 189 30.77 29.44 28.84
N LYS A 190 29.79 28.63 28.44
CA LYS A 190 28.35 28.83 28.73
C LYS A 190 27.87 27.91 29.88
N ASN A 191 28.80 27.34 30.65
CA ASN A 191 28.55 26.38 31.73
C ASN A 191 27.89 25.07 31.26
N ILE A 192 28.12 24.67 30.01
CA ILE A 192 27.61 23.42 29.45
C ILE A 192 28.80 22.50 29.16
N SER A 193 28.95 21.45 29.98
CA SER A 193 30.05 20.49 29.87
C SER A 193 29.66 19.27 29.02
N LEU A 194 30.64 18.71 28.31
CA LEU A 194 30.56 17.37 27.72
C LEU A 194 30.54 16.31 28.83
N LYS A 195 29.64 15.35 28.75
CA LYS A 195 29.54 14.21 29.67
C LYS A 195 29.27 12.93 28.90
N ASN A 196 29.67 11.80 29.46
CA ASN A 196 29.18 10.49 29.02
C ASN A 196 27.67 10.44 29.27
N SER A 197 26.91 9.93 28.30
CA SER A 197 25.47 9.80 28.47
C SER A 197 25.13 8.49 29.17
N ILE A 198 23.98 8.47 29.85
CA ILE A 198 23.48 7.33 30.62
C ILE A 198 22.79 6.30 29.70
N SER A 199 22.34 6.70 28.51
CA SER A 199 21.61 5.85 27.58
C SER A 199 22.54 5.18 26.57
N ASP A 200 22.44 3.86 26.41
CA ASP A 200 23.22 3.09 25.43
C ASP A 200 23.08 3.60 23.98
N ARG A 201 21.95 4.26 23.65
CA ARG A 201 21.68 4.84 22.32
C ARG A 201 22.44 6.13 22.04
N THR A 202 23.09 6.71 23.04
CA THR A 202 23.75 8.01 22.97
C THR A 202 25.09 7.88 23.68
N GLY A 203 26.22 8.01 22.98
CA GLY A 203 27.52 7.80 23.62
C GLY A 203 27.90 8.96 24.56
N ILE A 204 27.52 10.18 24.18
CA ILE A 204 27.91 11.43 24.82
C ILE A 204 26.79 12.45 24.75
N GLN A 205 26.79 13.42 25.68
CA GLN A 205 25.82 14.51 25.74
C GLN A 205 26.46 15.82 26.21
N PHE A 206 25.88 16.94 25.78
CA PHE A 206 26.21 18.28 26.26
C PHE A 206 25.07 18.80 27.13
N GLY A 207 25.31 18.98 28.43
CA GLY A 207 24.23 19.32 29.36
C GLY A 207 23.12 18.26 29.31
N ASN A 208 21.94 18.65 28.81
CA ASN A 208 20.77 17.78 28.62
C ASN A 208 20.58 17.31 27.17
N THR A 209 21.43 17.71 26.23
CA THR A 209 21.30 17.41 24.80
C THR A 209 22.17 16.20 24.44
N PRO A 210 21.59 15.02 24.22
CA PRO A 210 22.35 13.84 23.80
C PRO A 210 22.75 13.90 22.32
N LEU A 211 23.93 13.36 21.99
CA LEU A 211 24.35 13.18 20.60
C LEU A 211 23.99 11.76 20.13
N PRO A 212 23.14 11.61 19.09
CA PRO A 212 22.69 10.30 18.61
C PRO A 212 23.83 9.46 18.06
N LYS A 213 24.12 8.32 18.70
CA LYS A 213 25.16 7.41 18.25
C LYS A 213 24.68 6.60 17.04
N LEU A 214 25.55 6.46 16.03
CA LEU A 214 25.34 5.60 14.89
C LEU A 214 25.62 4.13 15.25
N PHE A 215 24.72 3.22 14.86
CA PHE A 215 24.87 1.78 15.02
C PHE A 215 25.07 1.10 13.65
N PRO A 216 25.55 -0.17 13.62
CA PRO A 216 25.87 -0.85 12.36
C PRO A 216 24.73 -0.90 11.34
N ASN A 217 23.48 -0.92 11.82
CA ASN A 217 22.26 -1.03 11.00
C ASN A 217 21.35 0.22 11.06
N SER A 218 21.86 1.35 11.55
CA SER A 218 21.05 2.58 11.67
C SER A 218 20.51 3.05 10.31
N GLY A 219 19.20 3.20 10.17
CA GLY A 219 18.58 3.75 8.97
C GLY A 219 18.86 2.90 7.73
N GLY A 220 19.54 3.45 6.73
CA GLY A 220 19.91 2.71 5.51
C GLY A 220 21.18 1.87 5.61
N TYR A 221 21.94 1.97 6.70
CA TYR A 221 23.20 1.23 6.85
C TYR A 221 22.96 -0.26 7.13
N VAL A 222 23.87 -1.12 6.66
CA VAL A 222 23.88 -2.55 6.98
C VAL A 222 25.30 -2.96 7.35
N ARG A 223 25.47 -3.45 8.59
CA ARG A 223 26.75 -3.91 9.14
C ARG A 223 27.92 -2.94 8.89
N THR A 224 27.65 -1.64 9.00
CA THR A 224 28.68 -0.63 8.78
C THR A 224 29.65 -0.57 9.96
N ASP A 225 30.93 -0.30 9.69
CA ASP A 225 31.92 -0.10 10.74
C ASP A 225 31.62 1.19 11.51
N VAL A 226 31.26 1.04 12.77
CA VAL A 226 30.93 2.14 13.70
C VAL A 226 31.98 2.27 14.81
N THR A 227 33.24 1.93 14.53
CA THR A 227 34.34 2.13 15.50
C THR A 227 34.36 3.57 16.02
N GLY A 228 34.46 3.71 17.35
CA GLY A 228 34.36 4.99 18.05
C GLY A 228 32.93 5.49 18.25
N VAL A 229 32.79 6.79 18.50
CA VAL A 229 31.49 7.47 18.58
C VAL A 229 31.30 8.24 17.29
N GLN A 230 30.35 7.80 16.48
CA GLN A 230 29.99 8.42 15.21
C GLN A 230 28.56 8.93 15.25
N VAL A 231 28.31 10.05 14.57
CA VAL A 231 26.98 10.67 14.45
C VAL A 231 26.68 10.96 12.97
N LEU A 232 25.39 10.95 12.60
CA LEU A 232 24.98 11.42 11.27
C LEU A 232 25.22 12.92 11.17
N LEU A 233 25.91 13.35 10.11
CA LEU A 233 26.13 14.77 9.84
C LEU A 233 24.82 15.42 9.40
N ASN A 234 24.38 16.45 10.10
CA ASN A 234 23.27 17.28 9.67
C ASN A 234 23.76 18.59 9.03
N PHE A 235 24.20 18.52 7.77
CA PHE A 235 24.66 19.69 7.00
C PHE A 235 23.64 20.83 7.04
N ARG A 236 24.12 22.06 7.19
CA ARG A 236 23.28 23.25 7.10
C ARG A 236 22.93 23.52 5.64
N SER A 237 21.64 23.67 5.34
CA SER A 237 21.15 23.97 3.97
C SER A 237 21.35 25.44 3.60
N GLY A 238 21.22 25.77 2.31
CA GLY A 238 21.39 27.13 1.78
C GLY A 238 22.74 27.36 1.11
N ARG A 239 22.87 28.46 0.35
CA ARG A 239 24.07 28.78 -0.47
C ARG A 239 25.24 29.32 0.33
N LYS A 240 24.97 30.11 1.38
CA LYS A 240 25.96 30.66 2.32
C LYS A 240 25.63 30.11 3.71
N ARG A 241 26.56 29.37 4.32
CA ARG A 241 26.34 28.64 5.58
C ARG A 241 27.17 29.20 6.73
N PHE A 242 28.39 29.60 6.39
CA PHE A 242 29.37 30.17 7.30
C PHE A 242 29.98 31.42 6.67
N LYS A 243 30.41 32.35 7.51
CA LYS A 243 31.19 33.50 7.06
C LYS A 243 32.64 33.04 6.85
N THR A 244 33.16 33.26 5.65
CA THR A 244 34.53 32.90 5.28
C THR A 244 35.35 34.15 5.00
N ILE A 245 36.52 34.26 5.63
CA ILE A 245 37.48 35.35 5.45
C ILE A 245 38.76 34.73 4.90
N SER A 246 39.37 35.33 3.87
CA SER A 246 40.64 34.80 3.34
C SER A 246 41.82 35.12 4.26
N LEU A 247 42.87 34.30 4.24
CA LEU A 247 44.12 34.60 4.90
C LEU A 247 44.67 35.96 4.45
N ASN A 248 44.62 36.27 3.15
CA ASN A 248 45.09 37.54 2.62
C ASN A 248 44.30 38.75 3.15
N ASP A 249 42.98 38.64 3.32
CA ASP A 249 42.17 39.70 3.92
C ASP A 249 42.58 39.96 5.38
N ILE A 250 42.88 38.91 6.14
CA ILE A 250 43.38 39.04 7.52
C ILE A 250 44.79 39.66 7.51
N LYS A 251 45.67 39.24 6.59
CA LYS A 251 47.01 39.84 6.43
C LYS A 251 46.92 41.33 6.10
N SER A 252 46.00 41.71 5.23
CA SER A 252 45.78 43.07 4.75
C SER A 252 44.87 43.92 5.65
N ASN A 253 44.41 43.39 6.80
CA ASN A 253 43.43 44.03 7.69
C ASN A 253 42.12 44.46 6.98
N LYS A 254 41.70 43.71 5.96
CA LYS A 254 40.45 43.91 5.20
C LYS A 254 39.29 43.10 5.78
N PHE A 255 39.07 43.19 7.09
CA PHE A 255 37.97 42.51 7.76
C PHE A 255 37.56 43.27 9.02
N ASN A 256 36.35 43.02 9.51
CA ASN A 256 35.91 43.56 10.79
C ASN A 256 36.32 42.61 11.93
N SER A 257 37.12 43.10 12.89
CA SER A 257 37.59 42.32 14.04
C SER A 257 36.46 41.79 14.93
N GLU A 258 35.33 42.48 14.98
CA GLU A 258 34.15 42.06 15.75
C GLU A 258 33.51 40.79 15.20
N TRP A 259 33.79 40.41 13.94
CA TRP A 259 33.36 39.13 13.40
C TRP A 259 34.06 37.94 14.09
N LEU A 260 35.23 38.13 14.68
CA LEU A 260 36.01 37.05 15.30
C LEU A 260 35.84 36.98 16.82
N ARG A 261 35.41 38.06 17.46
CA ARG A 261 35.27 38.17 18.92
C ARG A 261 34.23 37.18 19.44
N ASP A 262 34.60 36.42 20.48
CA ASP A 262 33.76 35.39 21.10
C ASP A 262 33.19 34.35 20.12
N ARG A 263 33.85 34.16 18.96
CA ARG A 263 33.47 33.17 17.93
C ARG A 263 34.36 31.94 17.94
N ILE A 264 33.86 30.86 17.35
CA ILE A 264 34.66 29.72 16.94
C ILE A 264 35.31 30.08 15.61
N VAL A 265 36.64 30.11 15.56
CA VAL A 265 37.38 30.41 14.33
C VAL A 265 38.07 29.15 13.87
N ILE A 266 37.79 28.70 12.65
CA ILE A 266 38.41 27.50 12.07
C ILE A 266 39.28 27.93 10.89
N VAL A 267 40.59 27.72 11.02
CA VAL A 267 41.58 28.02 9.99
C VAL A 267 41.83 26.75 9.18
N GLY A 268 41.69 26.81 7.86
CA GLY A 268 41.93 25.65 7.03
C GLY A 268 42.04 25.98 5.54
N ILE A 269 42.36 24.97 4.74
CA ILE A 269 42.57 25.11 3.31
C ILE A 269 41.23 25.12 2.57
N THR A 270 41.01 26.13 1.73
CA THR A 270 39.81 26.31 0.89
C THR A 270 40.17 26.38 -0.60
N SER A 271 41.26 25.70 -0.99
CA SER A 271 41.76 25.67 -2.38
C SER A 271 41.24 24.47 -3.17
N PRO A 272 40.68 24.64 -4.38
CA PRO A 272 40.22 23.55 -5.24
C PRO A 272 41.32 22.64 -5.82
N SER A 273 42.60 23.03 -5.77
CA SER A 273 43.70 22.24 -6.38
C SER A 273 44.23 21.14 -5.47
N ARG A 274 43.70 20.99 -4.26
CA ARG A 274 44.18 20.02 -3.27
C ARG A 274 43.23 18.82 -3.15
N LYS A 275 43.78 17.66 -2.77
CA LYS A 275 43.06 16.39 -2.53
C LYS A 275 42.03 16.44 -1.37
N ASP A 276 41.80 17.59 -0.75
CA ASP A 276 40.90 17.79 0.40
C ASP A 276 39.48 18.19 -0.03
N LEU A 277 39.10 17.82 -1.25
CA LEU A 277 37.75 17.98 -1.78
C LEU A 277 36.94 16.73 -1.46
N ILE A 278 36.01 16.87 -0.53
CA ILE A 278 35.15 15.76 -0.12
C ILE A 278 33.87 15.83 -0.91
N THR A 279 33.56 14.76 -1.64
CA THR A 279 32.31 14.66 -2.38
C THR A 279 31.16 14.58 -1.39
N THR A 280 30.32 15.62 -1.37
CA THR A 280 29.04 15.60 -0.66
C THR A 280 27.94 15.93 -1.68
N SER A 281 27.06 14.97 -1.97
CA SER A 281 25.90 15.19 -2.85
C SER A 281 24.77 15.96 -2.16
N ARG A 282 25.05 16.60 -1.02
CA ARG A 282 24.09 17.06 -0.03
C ARG A 282 23.91 18.58 -0.01
N ILE A 283 24.70 19.29 -0.82
CA ILE A 283 24.78 20.75 -0.86
C ILE A 283 24.50 21.27 -2.28
N THR A 284 23.68 22.32 -2.38
CA THR A 284 23.51 23.13 -3.59
C THR A 284 24.69 24.09 -3.73
N SER A 285 25.39 24.02 -4.87
CA SER A 285 26.57 24.85 -5.21
C SER A 285 26.32 25.59 -6.53
N ASN A 286 26.85 26.81 -6.67
CA ASN A 286 26.73 27.65 -7.87
C ASN A 286 27.54 27.13 -9.09
N GLN A 287 28.34 26.09 -8.93
CA GLN A 287 29.06 25.47 -10.05
C GLN A 287 28.52 24.04 -10.28
N PRO A 288 27.87 23.76 -11.44
CA PRO A 288 27.29 22.44 -11.73
C PRO A 288 28.33 21.29 -11.72
N THR A 289 29.63 21.62 -11.71
CA THR A 289 30.76 20.68 -11.69
C THR A 289 31.41 20.45 -10.32
N LYS A 290 31.01 21.15 -9.24
CA LYS A 290 31.64 21.00 -7.90
C LYS A 290 30.63 20.69 -6.80
N LYS A 291 30.27 19.40 -6.66
CA LYS A 291 29.59 18.79 -5.49
C LYS A 291 30.58 18.49 -4.35
N GLN A 292 31.55 19.36 -4.14
CA GLN A 292 32.65 19.13 -3.22
C GLN A 292 32.71 20.24 -2.19
N VAL A 293 32.87 19.85 -0.93
CA VAL A 293 32.97 20.74 0.23
C VAL A 293 34.39 20.64 0.77
N TYR A 294 34.96 21.76 1.18
CA TYR A 294 36.31 21.77 1.75
C TYR A 294 36.32 21.08 3.12
N GLY A 295 37.41 20.38 3.46
CA GLY A 295 37.56 19.72 4.77
C GLY A 295 37.22 20.62 5.96
N VAL A 296 37.67 21.88 5.90
CA VAL A 296 37.39 22.88 6.94
C VAL A 296 35.90 23.22 7.09
N GLU A 297 35.14 23.19 5.98
CA GLU A 297 33.69 23.43 6.01
C GLU A 297 32.93 22.21 6.58
N ILE A 298 33.46 20.99 6.40
CA ILE A 298 32.96 19.80 7.11
C ILE A 298 33.13 19.94 8.62
N GLN A 299 34.30 20.40 9.09
CA GLN A 299 34.52 20.67 10.51
C GLN A 299 33.55 21.73 11.02
N ALA A 300 33.36 22.83 10.26
CA ALA A 300 32.38 23.86 10.60
C ALA A 300 30.94 23.29 10.70
N HIS A 301 30.55 22.40 9.80
CA HIS A 301 29.26 21.71 9.87
C HIS A 301 29.12 20.83 11.11
N ALA A 302 30.16 20.05 11.43
CA ALA A 302 30.17 19.19 12.60
C ALA A 302 30.12 19.98 13.92
N VAL A 303 30.79 21.13 13.99
CA VAL A 303 30.69 22.05 15.14
C VAL A 303 29.32 22.70 15.19
N SER A 304 28.84 23.24 14.06
CA SER A 304 27.55 23.95 13.97
C SER A 304 26.39 23.07 14.39
N GLN A 305 26.36 21.79 13.99
CA GLN A 305 25.28 20.89 14.39
C GLN A 305 25.27 20.66 15.91
N ILE A 306 26.44 20.54 16.57
CA ILE A 306 26.52 20.31 18.01
C ILE A 306 26.10 21.57 18.75
N VAL A 307 26.71 22.72 18.41
CA VAL A 307 26.43 23.99 19.07
C VAL A 307 24.98 24.42 18.86
N SER A 308 24.44 24.27 17.64
CA SER A 308 23.03 24.62 17.37
C SER A 308 22.06 23.67 18.06
N ALA A 309 22.38 22.39 18.19
CA ALA A 309 21.52 21.44 18.90
C ALA A 309 21.47 21.74 20.41
N VAL A 310 22.57 22.24 20.97
CA VAL A 310 22.68 22.57 22.39
C VAL A 310 22.08 23.93 22.74
N LEU A 311 22.22 24.92 21.87
CA LEU A 311 21.80 26.30 22.16
C LEU A 311 20.48 26.71 21.51
N ASP A 312 20.11 26.11 20.37
CA ASP A 312 18.97 26.53 19.55
C ASP A 312 17.95 25.39 19.33
N ASP A 313 18.11 24.26 20.03
CA ASP A 313 17.31 23.03 19.85
C ASP A 313 17.24 22.54 18.39
N ARG A 314 18.29 22.81 17.59
CA ARG A 314 18.35 22.36 16.19
C ARG A 314 18.33 20.83 16.15
N PRO A 315 17.40 20.19 15.40
CA PRO A 315 17.30 18.73 15.35
C PRO A 315 18.60 18.05 14.91
N LEU A 316 19.02 17.05 15.69
CA LEU A 316 20.04 16.09 15.27
C LEU A 316 19.38 14.95 14.49
N LEU A 317 20.14 14.35 13.57
CA LEU A 317 19.63 13.23 12.79
C LEU A 317 19.71 11.94 13.62
N ASN A 318 18.54 11.35 13.82
CA ASN A 318 18.27 10.12 14.54
C ASN A 318 17.75 9.05 13.59
N THR A 319 17.85 7.80 14.04
CA THR A 319 17.23 6.64 13.39
C THR A 319 16.39 5.92 14.44
N TRP A 320 15.35 5.24 13.97
CA TRP A 320 14.55 4.38 14.84
C TRP A 320 15.38 3.19 15.33
N SER A 321 14.87 2.49 16.34
CA SER A 321 15.42 1.17 16.65
C SER A 321 15.01 0.20 15.55
N ASP A 322 15.82 -0.85 15.37
CA ASP A 322 15.59 -1.88 14.36
C ASP A 322 14.14 -2.41 14.43
N GLU A 323 13.60 -2.62 15.63
CA GLU A 323 12.22 -3.11 15.83
C GLU A 323 11.17 -2.18 15.23
N TRP A 324 11.30 -0.87 15.44
CA TRP A 324 10.36 0.12 14.90
C TRP A 324 10.51 0.28 13.39
N GLU A 325 11.72 0.16 12.86
CA GLU A 325 11.95 0.15 11.41
C GLU A 325 11.28 -1.05 10.74
N TYR A 326 11.40 -2.25 11.32
CA TYR A 326 10.73 -3.44 10.78
C TYR A 326 9.21 -3.38 10.98
N LEU A 327 8.72 -2.90 12.13
CA LEU A 327 7.29 -2.68 12.36
C LEU A 327 6.69 -1.74 11.31
N TRP A 328 7.44 -0.69 10.94
CA TRP A 328 7.05 0.23 9.88
C TRP A 328 6.97 -0.47 8.52
N ILE A 329 7.99 -1.26 8.15
CA ILE A 329 7.96 -2.07 6.91
C ILE A 329 6.76 -3.04 6.90
N PHE A 330 6.48 -3.73 8.01
CA PHE A 330 5.33 -4.61 8.15
C PHE A 330 4.01 -3.85 7.99
N ALA A 331 3.84 -2.71 8.68
CA ALA A 331 2.62 -1.91 8.63
C ALA A 331 2.30 -1.46 7.20
N TRP A 332 3.30 -0.94 6.48
CA TRP A 332 3.13 -0.53 5.08
C TRP A 332 2.91 -1.72 4.14
N GLY A 333 3.48 -2.89 4.46
CA GLY A 333 3.21 -4.10 3.71
C GLY A 333 1.80 -4.65 3.88
N PHE A 334 1.28 -4.65 5.11
CA PHE A 334 -0.12 -5.00 5.38
C PHE A 334 -1.08 -3.99 4.76
N LEU A 335 -0.72 -2.70 4.75
CA LEU A 335 -1.49 -1.68 4.05
C LEU A 335 -1.56 -1.97 2.54
N GLY A 336 -0.45 -2.37 1.91
CA GLY A 336 -0.44 -2.82 0.52
C GLY A 336 -1.37 -4.01 0.25
N ILE A 337 -1.34 -5.03 1.13
CA ILE A 337 -2.26 -6.19 1.06
C ILE A 337 -3.73 -5.75 1.18
N ALA A 338 -4.02 -4.83 2.12
CA ALA A 338 -5.36 -4.32 2.34
C ALA A 338 -5.88 -3.52 1.13
N ILE A 339 -5.06 -2.62 0.57
CA ILE A 339 -5.37 -1.86 -0.65
C ILE A 339 -5.67 -2.84 -1.80
N ALA A 340 -4.82 -3.85 -1.98
CA ALA A 340 -4.97 -4.80 -3.07
C ALA A 340 -6.28 -5.60 -3.01
N ARG A 341 -6.74 -5.94 -1.80
CA ARG A 341 -7.99 -6.69 -1.56
C ARG A 341 -9.24 -5.83 -1.73
N LEU A 342 -9.21 -4.59 -1.25
CA LEU A 342 -10.38 -3.72 -1.25
C LEU A 342 -10.68 -3.15 -2.65
N SER A 343 -9.68 -3.14 -3.52
CA SER A 343 -9.80 -2.63 -4.88
C SER A 343 -10.52 -3.59 -5.82
N LYS A 344 -11.59 -3.12 -6.46
CA LYS A 344 -12.35 -3.87 -7.48
C LYS A 344 -11.85 -3.65 -8.91
N SER A 345 -11.05 -2.61 -9.14
CA SER A 345 -10.53 -2.22 -10.45
C SER A 345 -9.01 -2.06 -10.36
N LEU A 346 -8.29 -2.59 -11.35
CA LEU A 346 -6.83 -2.50 -11.41
C LEU A 346 -6.35 -1.06 -11.54
N LEU A 347 -7.01 -0.25 -12.36
CA LEU A 347 -6.64 1.16 -12.56
C LEU A 347 -6.85 2.00 -11.30
N ALA A 348 -7.99 1.83 -10.64
CA ALA A 348 -8.26 2.51 -9.37
C ALA A 348 -7.22 2.13 -8.31
N ASN A 349 -6.83 0.85 -8.26
CA ASN A 349 -5.81 0.37 -7.36
C ASN A 349 -4.44 1.01 -7.62
N ILE A 350 -4.01 1.08 -8.89
CA ILE A 350 -2.74 1.71 -9.28
C ILE A 350 -2.72 3.17 -8.82
N ILE A 351 -3.81 3.91 -9.03
CA ILE A 351 -3.93 5.30 -8.58
C ILE A 351 -3.78 5.39 -7.05
N ILE A 352 -4.49 4.54 -6.30
CA ILE A 352 -4.38 4.51 -4.83
C ILE A 352 -2.95 4.21 -4.39
N VAL A 353 -2.29 3.21 -4.99
CA VAL A 353 -0.90 2.84 -4.66
C VAL A 353 0.05 4.00 -4.94
N ILE A 354 -0.09 4.68 -6.08
CA ILE A 354 0.73 5.85 -6.43
C ILE A 354 0.51 6.97 -5.41
N THR A 355 -0.74 7.35 -5.12
CA THR A 355 -1.06 8.41 -4.15
C THR A 355 -0.53 8.06 -2.77
N THR A 356 -0.70 6.81 -2.32
CA THR A 356 -0.23 6.34 -1.02
C THR A 356 1.30 6.35 -0.95
N THR A 357 1.99 5.91 -2.00
CA THR A 357 3.45 5.97 -2.13
C THR A 357 3.97 7.40 -2.10
N SER A 358 3.35 8.32 -2.85
CA SER A 358 3.70 9.75 -2.82
C SER A 358 3.51 10.35 -1.42
N SER A 359 2.43 10.01 -0.72
CA SER A 359 2.19 10.46 0.65
C SER A 359 3.26 9.94 1.63
N LEU A 360 3.70 8.68 1.48
CA LEU A 360 4.79 8.09 2.26
C LEU A 360 6.11 8.82 2.04
N ILE A 361 6.46 9.16 0.79
CA ILE A 361 7.68 9.92 0.46
C ILE A 361 7.64 11.30 1.14
N VAL A 362 6.52 12.00 1.03
CA VAL A 362 6.34 13.33 1.63
C VAL A 362 6.40 13.26 3.16
N ALA A 363 5.73 12.29 3.78
CA ALA A 363 5.76 12.08 5.23
C ALA A 363 7.19 11.76 5.72
N SER A 364 7.91 10.91 5.00
CA SER A 364 9.30 10.56 5.32
C SER A 364 10.25 11.75 5.18
N TYR A 365 10.01 12.63 4.20
CA TYR A 365 10.74 13.89 4.07
C TYR A 365 10.51 14.80 5.29
N PHE A 366 9.26 14.97 5.74
CA PHE A 366 8.97 15.77 6.93
C PHE A 366 9.56 15.18 8.21
N LEU A 367 9.49 13.86 8.39
CA LEU A 367 10.17 13.17 9.49
C LEU A 367 11.67 13.47 9.50
N LEU A 368 12.32 13.47 8.34
CA LEU A 368 13.73 13.84 8.23
C LEU A 368 13.99 15.29 8.63
N THR A 369 13.11 16.22 8.25
CA THR A 369 13.25 17.63 8.68
C THR A 369 13.11 17.80 10.19
N TRP A 370 12.36 16.92 10.86
CA TRP A 370 12.29 16.82 12.32
C TRP A 370 13.42 16.00 12.95
N GLY A 371 14.39 15.54 12.17
CA GLY A 371 15.55 14.81 12.66
C GLY A 371 15.39 13.30 12.66
N TRP A 372 14.41 12.71 11.96
CA TRP A 372 14.20 11.26 11.90
C TRP A 372 14.43 10.70 10.51
N TRP A 373 15.47 9.90 10.34
CA TRP A 373 15.68 9.11 9.12
C TRP A 373 15.01 7.74 9.28
N VAL A 374 13.95 7.52 8.52
CA VAL A 374 13.17 6.28 8.47
C VAL A 374 13.44 5.52 7.16
N PRO A 375 13.23 4.19 7.11
CA PRO A 375 13.42 3.43 5.89
C PRO A 375 12.32 3.75 4.87
N VAL A 376 12.72 4.17 3.67
CA VAL A 376 11.81 4.63 2.60
C VAL A 376 11.73 3.60 1.47
N ILE A 377 12.87 3.07 1.06
CA ILE A 377 12.97 2.15 -0.08
C ILE A 377 12.31 0.81 0.20
N PRO A 378 12.58 0.07 1.30
CA PRO A 378 11.91 -1.20 1.54
C PRO A 378 10.40 -0.99 1.73
N THR A 379 9.97 0.13 2.33
CA THR A 379 8.54 0.41 2.52
C THR A 379 7.82 0.68 1.21
N ILE A 380 8.44 1.42 0.29
CA ILE A 380 7.87 1.65 -1.04
C ILE A 380 7.80 0.33 -1.82
N ILE A 381 8.85 -0.49 -1.76
CA ILE A 381 8.88 -1.76 -2.49
C ILE A 381 7.80 -2.71 -1.95
N VAL A 382 7.70 -2.89 -0.63
CA VAL A 382 6.68 -3.77 -0.05
C VAL A 382 5.28 -3.23 -0.36
N LEU A 383 5.04 -1.92 -0.22
CA LEU A 383 3.75 -1.31 -0.52
C LEU A 383 3.35 -1.51 -1.98
N THR A 384 4.27 -1.28 -2.92
CA THR A 384 3.98 -1.36 -4.36
C THR A 384 3.84 -2.80 -4.85
N LEU A 385 4.72 -3.71 -4.44
CA LEU A 385 4.63 -5.14 -4.77
C LEU A 385 3.34 -5.74 -4.20
N ASN A 386 3.07 -5.57 -2.91
CA ASN A 386 1.83 -6.07 -2.32
C ASN A 386 0.59 -5.37 -2.90
N GLY A 387 0.68 -4.07 -3.16
CA GLY A 387 -0.44 -3.31 -3.72
C GLY A 387 -0.81 -3.74 -5.13
N ILE A 388 0.16 -3.97 -6.02
CA ILE A 388 -0.09 -4.22 -7.45
C ILE A 388 -0.18 -5.71 -7.77
N GLU A 389 0.81 -6.51 -7.34
CA GLU A 389 0.92 -7.93 -7.70
C GLU A 389 -0.26 -8.73 -7.15
N LEU A 390 -0.63 -8.49 -5.90
CA LEU A 390 -1.76 -9.19 -5.27
C LEU A 390 -3.09 -8.83 -5.93
N THR A 391 -3.29 -7.60 -6.38
CA THR A 391 -4.53 -7.22 -7.09
C THR A 391 -4.69 -7.99 -8.39
N ALA A 392 -3.62 -8.16 -9.16
CA ALA A 392 -3.66 -8.96 -10.37
C ALA A 392 -4.00 -10.43 -10.06
N LEU A 393 -3.36 -11.00 -9.03
CA LEU A 393 -3.65 -12.36 -8.58
C LEU A 393 -5.10 -12.54 -8.11
N TYR A 394 -5.63 -11.59 -7.34
CA TYR A 394 -7.02 -11.63 -6.86
C TYR A 394 -8.03 -11.52 -7.99
N GLN A 395 -7.78 -10.65 -8.99
CA GLN A 395 -8.67 -10.52 -10.14
C GLN A 395 -8.66 -11.78 -11.01
N CYS A 396 -7.49 -12.41 -11.20
CA CYS A 396 -7.40 -13.70 -11.88
C CYS A 396 -8.15 -14.82 -11.14
N ASP A 397 -7.97 -14.95 -9.81
CA ASP A 397 -8.70 -15.96 -9.01
C ASP A 397 -10.21 -15.71 -9.07
N GLN A 398 -10.65 -14.45 -8.97
CA GLN A 398 -12.06 -14.11 -9.04
C GLN A 398 -12.66 -14.43 -10.42
N ALA A 399 -11.95 -14.10 -11.50
CA ALA A 399 -12.37 -14.43 -12.86
C ALA A 399 -12.46 -15.94 -13.10
N LEU A 400 -11.48 -16.71 -12.57
CA LEU A 400 -11.47 -18.16 -12.66
C LEU A 400 -12.67 -18.78 -11.92
N ARG A 401 -12.94 -18.32 -10.69
CA ARG A 401 -14.08 -18.80 -9.88
C ARG A 401 -15.42 -18.48 -10.53
N LEU A 402 -15.56 -17.28 -11.09
CA LEU A 402 -16.75 -16.90 -11.86
C LEU A 402 -16.93 -17.84 -13.05
N GLY A 403 -15.88 -18.09 -13.82
CA GLY A 403 -15.93 -19.03 -14.95
C GLY A 403 -16.30 -20.46 -14.55
N ILE A 404 -15.79 -20.97 -13.42
CA ILE A 404 -16.17 -22.29 -12.89
C ILE A 404 -17.66 -22.31 -12.50
N LYS A 405 -18.14 -21.26 -11.83
CA LYS A 405 -19.54 -21.17 -11.41
C LYS A 405 -20.48 -21.13 -12.61
N THR A 406 -20.18 -20.32 -13.62
CA THR A 406 -20.97 -20.26 -14.86
C THR A 406 -21.06 -21.63 -15.53
N ARG A 407 -19.96 -22.39 -15.60
CA ARG A 407 -19.97 -23.76 -16.15
C ARG A 407 -20.84 -24.70 -15.34
N GLN A 408 -20.81 -24.61 -14.01
CA GLN A 408 -21.66 -25.43 -13.14
C GLN A 408 -23.14 -25.10 -13.36
N ASP A 409 -23.49 -23.82 -13.47
CA ASP A 409 -24.87 -23.38 -13.70
C ASP A 409 -25.39 -23.89 -15.06
N VAL A 410 -24.56 -23.88 -16.12
CA VAL A 410 -24.90 -24.46 -17.43
C VAL A 410 -25.14 -25.97 -17.36
N ILE A 411 -24.28 -26.70 -16.63
CA ILE A 411 -24.45 -28.16 -16.42
C ILE A 411 -25.77 -28.46 -15.72
N GLU A 412 -26.10 -27.74 -14.65
CA GLU A 412 -27.33 -27.94 -13.89
C GLU A 412 -28.57 -27.64 -14.75
N ARG A 413 -28.55 -26.53 -15.52
CA ARG A 413 -29.63 -26.19 -16.46
C ARG A 413 -29.82 -27.27 -17.53
N THR A 414 -28.71 -27.78 -18.07
CA THR A 414 -28.75 -28.86 -19.07
C THR A 414 -29.38 -30.12 -18.49
N PHE A 415 -29.01 -30.48 -17.25
CA PHE A 415 -29.58 -31.64 -16.57
C PHE A 415 -31.09 -31.50 -16.34
N GLU A 416 -31.55 -30.34 -15.88
CA GLU A 416 -32.98 -30.05 -15.72
C GLU A 416 -33.75 -30.14 -17.05
N THR A 417 -33.20 -29.61 -18.15
CA THR A 417 -33.82 -29.71 -19.48
C THR A 417 -33.93 -31.16 -19.94
N ILE A 418 -32.88 -31.98 -19.75
CA ILE A 418 -32.91 -33.42 -20.07
C ILE A 418 -33.95 -34.15 -19.21
N HIS A 419 -34.05 -33.80 -17.92
CA HIS A 419 -35.00 -34.43 -17.00
C HIS A 419 -36.45 -34.13 -17.32
N ASN A 420 -36.76 -32.89 -17.71
CA ASN A 420 -38.13 -32.44 -17.92
C ASN A 420 -38.67 -32.72 -19.33
N GLY A 421 -37.81 -33.01 -20.32
CA GLY A 421 -38.22 -33.43 -21.67
C GLY A 421 -37.92 -34.90 -21.96
N PRO A 422 -36.75 -35.22 -22.55
CA PRO A 422 -36.45 -36.55 -23.07
C PRO A 422 -36.66 -37.70 -22.09
N LEU A 423 -36.24 -37.54 -20.83
CA LEU A 423 -36.38 -38.60 -19.83
C LEU A 423 -37.85 -38.91 -19.50
N GLN A 424 -38.74 -37.92 -19.54
CA GLN A 424 -40.17 -38.16 -19.35
C GLN A 424 -40.80 -38.84 -20.56
N SER A 425 -40.47 -38.39 -21.77
CA SER A 425 -40.91 -39.02 -23.02
C SER A 425 -40.45 -40.49 -23.07
N LEU A 426 -39.19 -40.76 -22.69
CA LEU A 426 -38.67 -42.13 -22.56
C LEU A 426 -39.42 -42.95 -21.50
N ALA A 427 -39.70 -42.37 -20.33
CA ALA A 427 -40.46 -43.05 -19.28
C ALA A 427 -41.89 -43.41 -19.73
N LYS A 428 -42.52 -42.54 -20.54
CA LYS A 428 -43.84 -42.78 -21.13
C LYS A 428 -43.80 -43.94 -22.13
N VAL A 429 -42.80 -43.97 -23.02
CA VAL A 429 -42.56 -45.08 -23.96
C VAL A 429 -42.34 -46.40 -23.20
N LEU A 430 -41.49 -46.40 -22.17
CA LEU A 430 -41.23 -47.59 -21.34
C LEU A 430 -42.49 -48.11 -20.64
N LYS A 431 -43.36 -47.22 -20.18
CA LYS A 431 -44.65 -47.59 -19.55
C LYS A 431 -45.60 -48.22 -20.58
N MET A 432 -45.72 -47.64 -21.78
CA MET A 432 -46.56 -48.17 -22.85
C MET A 432 -46.14 -49.60 -23.26
N VAL A 433 -44.84 -49.87 -23.36
CA VAL A 433 -44.32 -51.20 -23.70
C VAL A 433 -44.54 -52.22 -22.56
N ARG A 434 -44.43 -51.80 -21.29
CA ARG A 434 -44.54 -52.70 -20.14
C ARG A 434 -45.97 -53.07 -19.76
N CYS A 435 -46.93 -52.17 -19.93
CA CYS A 435 -48.30 -52.39 -19.44
C CYS A 435 -49.21 -53.16 -20.42
N GLN A 436 -48.88 -53.30 -21.71
CA GLN A 436 -49.72 -54.00 -22.71
C GLN A 436 -51.21 -53.55 -22.74
N ASP A 437 -51.51 -52.30 -22.40
CA ASP A 437 -52.88 -51.82 -22.20
C ASP A 437 -53.68 -51.55 -23.50
N LEU A 438 -53.06 -51.63 -24.69
CA LEU A 438 -53.71 -51.35 -25.98
C LEU A 438 -53.50 -52.49 -27.00
N PRO A 439 -54.46 -52.73 -27.92
CA PRO A 439 -54.26 -53.64 -29.04
C PRO A 439 -53.07 -53.19 -29.91
N ILE A 440 -52.27 -54.13 -30.42
CA ILE A 440 -51.04 -53.87 -31.20
C ILE A 440 -51.25 -52.83 -32.34
N LYS A 441 -52.45 -52.80 -32.92
CA LYS A 441 -52.84 -51.90 -34.02
C LYS A 441 -52.92 -50.41 -33.62
N GLU A 442 -53.13 -50.10 -32.33
CA GLU A 442 -53.18 -48.74 -31.79
C GLU A 442 -51.88 -48.36 -31.03
N LEU A 443 -51.14 -49.37 -30.54
CA LEU A 443 -49.90 -49.17 -29.79
C LEU A 443 -48.73 -48.70 -30.68
N LEU A 444 -48.59 -49.28 -31.87
CA LEU A 444 -47.53 -48.94 -32.83
C LEU A 444 -47.48 -47.44 -33.22
N PRO A 445 -48.59 -46.82 -33.69
CA PRO A 445 -48.57 -45.41 -34.08
C PRO A 445 -48.35 -44.44 -32.90
N GLU A 446 -48.82 -44.76 -31.69
CA GLU A 446 -48.58 -43.91 -30.52
C GLU A 446 -47.13 -44.03 -30.00
N LEU A 447 -46.51 -45.21 -30.13
CA LEU A 447 -45.10 -45.43 -29.84
C LEU A 447 -44.19 -44.64 -30.80
N GLU A 448 -44.49 -44.69 -32.10
CA GLU A 448 -43.76 -43.95 -33.14
C GLU A 448 -43.81 -42.45 -32.87
N LYS A 449 -45.00 -41.91 -32.56
CA LYS A 449 -45.20 -40.50 -32.21
C LYS A 449 -44.38 -40.06 -30.99
N GLU A 450 -44.35 -40.86 -29.91
CA GLU A 450 -43.57 -40.51 -28.71
C GLU A 450 -42.05 -40.66 -28.93
N LEU A 451 -41.61 -41.60 -29.77
CA LEU A 451 -40.22 -41.74 -30.18
C LEU A 451 -39.75 -40.60 -31.09
N GLU A 452 -40.58 -40.15 -32.03
CA GLU A 452 -40.31 -38.96 -32.84
C GLU A 452 -40.21 -37.70 -31.98
N LYS A 453 -41.12 -37.56 -31.01
CA LYS A 453 -41.08 -36.49 -30.02
C LYS A 453 -39.79 -36.53 -29.20
N LEU A 454 -39.39 -37.70 -28.69
CA LEU A 454 -38.14 -37.89 -27.97
C LEU A 454 -36.92 -37.49 -28.82
N ASN A 455 -36.88 -37.92 -30.08
CA ASN A 455 -35.82 -37.56 -31.02
C ASN A 455 -35.76 -36.05 -31.25
N HIS A 456 -36.91 -35.39 -31.35
CA HIS A 456 -37.00 -33.94 -31.50
C HIS A 456 -36.57 -33.19 -30.22
N GLU A 457 -36.93 -33.68 -29.03
CA GLU A 457 -36.47 -33.14 -27.73
C GLU A 457 -34.96 -33.28 -27.55
N LEU A 458 -34.37 -34.43 -27.94
CA LEU A 458 -32.92 -34.64 -27.91
C LEU A 458 -32.17 -33.71 -28.87
N ARG A 459 -32.69 -33.49 -30.09
CA ARG A 459 -32.14 -32.48 -31.01
C ARG A 459 -32.27 -31.06 -30.45
N GLY A 460 -33.38 -30.77 -29.76
CA GLY A 460 -33.59 -29.49 -29.08
C GLY A 460 -32.52 -29.19 -28.03
N ILE A 461 -32.02 -30.20 -27.30
CA ILE A 461 -30.91 -30.03 -26.34
C ILE A 461 -29.59 -29.73 -27.05
N TYR A 462 -29.32 -30.40 -28.17
CA TYR A 462 -28.14 -30.10 -28.98
C TYR A 462 -28.15 -28.66 -29.48
N ASP A 463 -29.28 -28.21 -30.05
CA ASP A 463 -29.47 -26.83 -30.50
C ASP A 463 -29.37 -25.83 -29.33
N PHE A 464 -29.92 -26.18 -28.16
CA PHE A 464 -29.81 -25.38 -26.93
C PHE A 464 -28.35 -25.17 -26.52
N LEU A 465 -27.55 -26.24 -26.47
CA LEU A 465 -26.13 -26.20 -26.10
C LEU A 465 -25.28 -25.48 -27.16
N GLN A 466 -25.66 -25.55 -28.44
CA GLN A 466 -24.92 -24.91 -29.53
C GLN A 466 -25.23 -23.41 -29.69
N ARG A 467 -26.40 -22.95 -29.21
CA ARG A 467 -26.87 -21.56 -29.31
C ARG A 467 -26.53 -20.68 -28.10
N GLU A 468 -25.76 -21.15 -27.12
CA GLU A 468 -25.27 -20.34 -26.00
C GLU A 468 -23.96 -19.60 -26.34
N PRO A 469 -23.97 -18.29 -26.66
CA PRO A 469 -22.88 -17.41 -26.31
C PRO A 469 -23.02 -16.96 -24.84
N PRO A 470 -21.91 -16.66 -24.14
CA PRO A 470 -21.88 -16.42 -22.69
C PRO A 470 -22.55 -15.13 -22.18
N ASN A 471 -23.51 -14.54 -22.92
CA ASN A 471 -24.03 -13.19 -22.65
C ASN A 471 -25.55 -12.98 -22.87
N GLN A 472 -26.37 -14.04 -22.91
CA GLN A 472 -27.84 -13.89 -23.00
C GLN A 472 -28.54 -14.35 -21.70
N ASP A 473 -28.36 -13.61 -20.62
CA ASP A 473 -29.05 -13.86 -19.33
C ASP A 473 -30.53 -13.46 -19.33
N SER A 474 -31.08 -12.92 -20.42
CA SER A 474 -32.41 -12.30 -20.45
C SER A 474 -33.46 -13.00 -21.31
N SER A 475 -33.23 -14.22 -21.82
CA SER A 475 -34.21 -14.98 -22.59
C SER A 475 -34.69 -16.24 -21.86
N LEU A 476 -36.00 -16.53 -21.92
CA LEU A 476 -36.60 -17.77 -21.41
C LEU A 476 -37.22 -18.56 -22.55
N TYR A 477 -36.75 -19.79 -22.74
CA TYR A 477 -37.33 -20.73 -23.68
C TYR A 477 -38.43 -21.56 -23.02
N LEU A 478 -39.61 -21.61 -23.64
CA LEU A 478 -40.79 -22.35 -23.19
C LEU A 478 -41.18 -23.38 -24.26
N GLY A 479 -40.82 -24.64 -24.00
CA GLY A 479 -40.88 -25.71 -25.01
C GLY A 479 -39.93 -25.44 -26.20
N ASN A 480 -40.26 -25.99 -27.38
CA ASN A 480 -39.40 -25.90 -28.57
C ASN A 480 -39.67 -24.67 -29.45
N THR A 481 -40.67 -23.83 -29.13
CA THR A 481 -41.18 -22.80 -30.08
C THR A 481 -41.30 -21.39 -29.54
N LEU A 482 -41.39 -21.16 -28.22
CA LEU A 482 -41.56 -19.83 -27.65
C LEU A 482 -40.27 -19.35 -26.97
N VAL A 483 -39.79 -18.17 -27.38
CA VAL A 483 -38.69 -17.44 -26.75
C VAL A 483 -39.24 -16.17 -26.14
N LEU A 484 -39.17 -16.04 -24.82
CA LEU A 484 -39.58 -14.84 -24.09
C LEU A 484 -38.37 -13.96 -23.80
N ASN A 485 -38.52 -12.64 -23.94
CA ASN A 485 -37.56 -11.67 -23.44
C ASN A 485 -37.95 -11.27 -22.01
N LEU A 486 -37.13 -11.64 -21.02
CA LEU A 486 -37.38 -11.36 -19.61
C LEU A 486 -37.16 -9.87 -19.23
N GLN A 487 -36.67 -9.05 -20.16
CA GLN A 487 -36.64 -7.60 -20.01
C GLN A 487 -38.02 -6.96 -20.22
N ASP A 488 -38.93 -7.64 -20.92
CA ASP A 488 -40.29 -7.16 -21.13
C ASP A 488 -41.05 -7.10 -19.78
N PRO A 489 -42.09 -6.25 -19.67
CA PRO A 489 -42.91 -6.17 -18.46
C PRO A 489 -43.49 -7.53 -18.06
N LEU A 490 -43.48 -7.84 -16.77
CA LEU A 490 -43.92 -9.10 -16.17
C LEU A 490 -45.35 -9.48 -16.61
N HIS A 491 -46.26 -8.51 -16.64
CA HIS A 491 -47.64 -8.75 -17.06
C HIS A 491 -47.76 -9.19 -18.53
N GLU A 492 -46.89 -8.67 -19.42
CA GLU A 492 -46.83 -9.06 -20.83
C GLU A 492 -46.27 -10.47 -20.99
N ILE A 493 -45.15 -10.78 -20.31
CA ILE A 493 -44.56 -12.12 -20.38
C ILE A 493 -45.46 -13.18 -19.74
N LEU A 494 -46.15 -12.88 -18.62
CA LEU A 494 -47.14 -13.80 -18.03
C LEU A 494 -48.32 -14.04 -18.98
N TYR A 495 -48.76 -13.01 -19.71
CA TYR A 495 -49.79 -13.18 -20.74
C TYR A 495 -49.31 -14.08 -21.90
N GLN A 496 -48.06 -13.92 -22.34
CA GLN A 496 -47.46 -14.78 -23.37
C GLN A 496 -47.38 -16.25 -22.90
N VAL A 497 -46.92 -16.49 -21.66
CA VAL A 497 -46.90 -17.82 -21.03
C VAL A 497 -48.30 -18.42 -20.96
N TYR A 498 -49.29 -17.65 -20.47
CA TYR A 498 -50.67 -18.09 -20.35
C TYR A 498 -51.26 -18.51 -21.71
N SER A 499 -51.08 -17.67 -22.72
CA SER A 499 -51.63 -17.89 -24.07
C SER A 499 -50.99 -19.10 -24.74
N HIS A 500 -49.66 -19.23 -24.66
CA HIS A 500 -48.94 -20.37 -25.21
C HIS A 500 -49.28 -21.68 -24.50
N THR A 501 -49.39 -21.66 -23.18
CA THR A 501 -49.68 -22.86 -22.40
C THR A 501 -51.09 -23.38 -22.69
N LEU A 502 -52.09 -22.50 -22.79
CA LEU A 502 -53.47 -22.88 -23.12
C LEU A 502 -53.67 -23.35 -24.56
N ALA A 503 -52.76 -23.02 -25.48
CA ALA A 503 -52.79 -23.53 -26.85
C ALA A 503 -52.33 -25.00 -26.95
N ARG A 504 -51.74 -25.56 -25.89
CA ARG A 504 -51.32 -26.97 -25.85
C ARG A 504 -52.53 -27.90 -25.85
N ASP A 505 -52.37 -29.05 -26.50
CA ASP A 505 -53.42 -30.06 -26.56
C ASP A 505 -53.47 -30.91 -25.28
N PHE A 506 -54.12 -30.37 -24.25
CA PHE A 506 -54.41 -31.09 -23.01
C PHE A 506 -55.90 -31.44 -22.89
N PRO A 507 -56.23 -32.63 -22.36
CA PRO A 507 -57.61 -33.14 -22.36
C PRO A 507 -58.58 -32.25 -21.57
N CYS A 508 -58.16 -31.70 -20.42
CA CYS A 508 -59.03 -30.88 -19.58
C CYS A 508 -59.20 -29.44 -20.12
N PHE A 509 -58.31 -28.95 -21.01
CA PHE A 509 -58.49 -27.62 -21.60
C PHE A 509 -59.68 -27.55 -22.55
N ARG A 510 -60.07 -28.69 -23.16
CA ARG A 510 -61.21 -28.78 -24.08
C ARG A 510 -62.56 -28.59 -23.38
N THR A 511 -62.63 -28.78 -22.06
CA THR A 511 -63.88 -28.65 -21.28
C THR A 511 -64.10 -27.25 -20.70
N ILE A 512 -63.08 -26.38 -20.75
CA ILE A 512 -63.15 -25.01 -20.20
C ILE A 512 -64.07 -24.15 -21.08
N LYS A 513 -65.16 -23.64 -20.49
CA LYS A 513 -66.12 -22.74 -21.14
C LYS A 513 -65.85 -21.27 -20.81
N VAL A 514 -65.38 -21.00 -19.60
CA VAL A 514 -65.13 -19.64 -19.10
C VAL A 514 -63.65 -19.47 -18.75
N LYS A 515 -63.01 -18.46 -19.35
CA LYS A 515 -61.60 -18.11 -19.12
C LYS A 515 -61.52 -16.67 -18.61
N ILE A 516 -61.28 -16.51 -17.32
CA ILE A 516 -61.09 -15.20 -16.69
C ILE A 516 -59.59 -14.96 -16.58
N ARG A 517 -59.12 -13.82 -17.09
CA ARG A 517 -57.71 -13.45 -17.02
C ARG A 517 -57.55 -11.99 -16.64
N THR A 518 -56.64 -11.73 -15.71
CA THR A 518 -56.28 -10.37 -15.29
C THR A 518 -54.79 -10.36 -14.95
N PHE A 519 -53.98 -9.61 -15.69
CA PHE A 519 -52.57 -9.38 -15.35
C PHE A 519 -52.37 -7.87 -15.22
N GLU A 520 -52.37 -7.36 -13.99
CA GLU A 520 -52.12 -5.94 -13.74
C GLU A 520 -50.62 -5.64 -13.87
N PRO A 521 -50.24 -4.45 -14.35
CA PRO A 521 -48.86 -3.99 -14.31
C PRO A 521 -48.32 -3.93 -12.88
N ILE A 522 -47.09 -4.43 -12.69
CA ILE A 522 -46.43 -4.56 -11.38
C ILE A 522 -45.15 -3.71 -11.38
N ASP A 523 -44.74 -3.20 -10.20
CA ASP A 523 -43.45 -2.52 -10.05
C ASP A 523 -42.32 -3.56 -9.97
N GLU A 524 -41.57 -3.69 -11.06
CA GLU A 524 -40.58 -4.75 -11.25
C GLU A 524 -39.15 -4.32 -10.87
N ARG A 525 -38.95 -3.12 -10.33
CA ARG A 525 -37.60 -2.58 -9.99
C ARG A 525 -36.80 -3.44 -9.00
N TYR A 526 -37.48 -4.34 -8.29
CA TYR A 526 -36.90 -5.22 -7.28
C TYR A 526 -36.99 -6.72 -7.64
N LEU A 527 -37.46 -7.05 -8.85
CA LEU A 527 -37.49 -8.40 -9.38
C LEU A 527 -36.25 -8.65 -10.24
N SER A 528 -35.40 -9.57 -9.79
CA SER A 528 -34.29 -10.08 -10.59
C SER A 528 -34.81 -10.88 -11.81
N ILE A 529 -33.98 -11.02 -12.84
CA ILE A 529 -34.32 -11.78 -14.04
C ILE A 529 -34.61 -13.24 -13.67
N GLU A 530 -33.87 -13.82 -12.72
CA GLU A 530 -34.12 -15.17 -12.21
C GLU A 530 -35.48 -15.31 -11.52
N GLN A 531 -35.92 -14.28 -10.78
CA GLN A 531 -37.24 -14.28 -10.16
C GLN A 531 -38.36 -14.16 -11.19
N LYS A 532 -38.22 -13.31 -12.22
CA LYS A 532 -39.18 -13.25 -13.33
C LYS A 532 -39.27 -14.60 -14.05
N GLN A 533 -38.13 -15.23 -14.32
CA GLN A 533 -38.06 -16.57 -14.89
C GLN A 533 -38.81 -17.59 -14.02
N GLY A 534 -38.60 -17.56 -12.70
CA GLY A 534 -39.31 -18.41 -11.75
C GLY A 534 -40.82 -18.23 -11.79
N LEU A 535 -41.30 -16.98 -11.86
CA LEU A 535 -42.74 -16.66 -11.97
C LEU A 535 -43.37 -17.18 -13.27
N CYS A 536 -42.67 -17.06 -14.40
CA CYS A 536 -43.12 -17.63 -15.67
C CYS A 536 -43.23 -19.16 -15.61
N ARG A 537 -42.23 -19.84 -15.04
CA ARG A 537 -42.26 -21.30 -14.85
C ARG A 537 -43.36 -21.75 -13.89
N PHE A 538 -43.62 -20.97 -12.84
CA PHE A 538 -44.72 -21.21 -11.92
C PHE A 538 -46.07 -21.21 -12.65
N LEU A 539 -46.31 -20.18 -13.48
CA LEU A 539 -47.55 -20.07 -14.24
C LEU A 539 -47.72 -21.20 -15.25
N GLU A 540 -46.67 -21.51 -16.03
CA GLU A 540 -46.71 -22.61 -17.01
C GLU A 540 -47.07 -23.94 -16.35
N GLU A 541 -46.36 -24.29 -15.28
CA GLU A 541 -46.53 -25.57 -14.61
C GLU A 541 -47.89 -25.64 -13.89
N ALA A 542 -48.36 -24.55 -13.28
CA ALA A 542 -49.69 -24.49 -12.67
C ALA A 542 -50.80 -24.72 -13.71
N LEU A 543 -50.71 -24.08 -14.89
CA LEU A 543 -51.65 -24.26 -15.99
C LEU A 543 -51.58 -25.67 -16.59
N CYS A 544 -50.38 -26.23 -16.78
CA CYS A 544 -50.21 -27.60 -17.24
C CYS A 544 -50.87 -28.60 -16.27
N ASN A 545 -50.80 -28.35 -14.96
CA ASN A 545 -51.46 -29.18 -13.96
C ASN A 545 -53.00 -29.13 -14.11
N VAL A 546 -53.58 -27.95 -14.37
CA VAL A 546 -55.01 -27.84 -14.69
C VAL A 546 -55.34 -28.65 -15.94
N GLY A 547 -54.59 -28.48 -17.03
CA GLY A 547 -54.85 -29.17 -18.30
C GLY A 547 -54.74 -30.69 -18.23
N LYS A 548 -53.85 -31.21 -17.37
CA LYS A 548 -53.62 -32.65 -17.20
C LYS A 548 -54.55 -33.30 -16.17
N HIS A 549 -54.95 -32.57 -15.13
CA HIS A 549 -55.50 -33.19 -13.91
C HIS A 549 -56.85 -32.62 -13.44
N ALA A 550 -57.28 -31.44 -13.88
CA ALA A 550 -58.55 -30.84 -13.45
C ALA A 550 -59.75 -31.41 -14.23
N ILE A 551 -60.12 -32.65 -13.94
CA ILE A 551 -61.21 -33.36 -14.64
C ILE A 551 -62.54 -32.61 -14.44
N GLY A 552 -63.25 -32.35 -15.53
CA GLY A 552 -64.56 -31.68 -15.48
C GLY A 552 -64.51 -30.17 -15.27
N VAL A 553 -63.33 -29.54 -15.38
CA VAL A 553 -63.17 -28.09 -15.31
C VAL A 553 -64.02 -27.39 -16.38
N THR A 554 -64.81 -26.41 -15.96
CA THR A 554 -65.61 -25.54 -16.84
C THR A 554 -65.21 -24.07 -16.76
N ARG A 555 -64.55 -23.66 -15.67
CA ARG A 555 -64.07 -22.31 -15.42
C ARG A 555 -62.61 -22.34 -14.97
N LEU A 556 -61.80 -21.52 -15.63
CA LEU A 556 -60.41 -21.23 -15.25
C LEU A 556 -60.24 -19.72 -15.05
N GLU A 557 -59.69 -19.35 -13.92
CA GLU A 557 -59.40 -17.97 -13.53
C GLU A 557 -57.92 -17.81 -13.20
N VAL A 558 -57.26 -16.89 -13.89
CA VAL A 558 -55.83 -16.61 -13.73
C VAL A 558 -55.65 -15.11 -13.51
N THR A 559 -55.25 -14.75 -12.31
CA THR A 559 -55.16 -13.35 -11.89
C THR A 559 -53.81 -13.04 -11.29
N CYS A 560 -53.22 -11.92 -11.69
CA CYS A 560 -52.05 -11.32 -11.08
C CYS A 560 -52.40 -9.86 -10.76
N PHE A 561 -52.53 -9.54 -9.48
CA PHE A 561 -52.88 -8.19 -9.03
C PHE A 561 -52.18 -7.85 -7.72
N SER A 562 -52.17 -6.56 -7.37
CA SER A 562 -51.63 -6.05 -6.12
C SER A 562 -52.75 -5.79 -5.12
N SER A 563 -52.71 -6.45 -3.95
CA SER A 563 -53.65 -6.20 -2.85
C SER A 563 -52.92 -6.13 -1.52
N GLU A 564 -53.29 -5.16 -0.67
CA GLU A 564 -52.77 -5.00 0.71
C GLU A 564 -51.23 -5.00 0.83
N GLY A 565 -50.51 -4.52 -0.19
CA GLY A 565 -49.05 -4.50 -0.21
C GLY A 565 -48.40 -5.83 -0.59
N TRP A 566 -49.15 -6.74 -1.20
CA TRP A 566 -48.68 -8.00 -1.76
C TRP A 566 -49.08 -8.13 -3.23
N TYR A 567 -48.14 -8.58 -4.06
CA TYR A 567 -48.45 -9.11 -5.37
C TYR A 567 -48.88 -10.55 -5.23
N THR A 568 -49.98 -10.92 -5.88
CA THR A 568 -50.53 -12.27 -5.82
C THR A 568 -50.82 -12.78 -7.22
N LEU A 569 -50.16 -13.88 -7.59
CA LEU A 569 -50.44 -14.65 -8.80
C LEU A 569 -51.24 -15.90 -8.41
N SER A 570 -52.50 -15.93 -8.83
CA SER A 570 -53.47 -16.97 -8.47
C SER A 570 -54.04 -17.65 -9.70
N ILE A 571 -54.12 -18.98 -9.64
CA ILE A 571 -54.72 -19.84 -10.65
C ILE A 571 -55.81 -20.66 -9.94
N ILE A 572 -57.06 -20.46 -10.35
CA ILE A 572 -58.24 -21.06 -9.76
C ILE A 572 -59.00 -21.84 -10.85
N ASP A 573 -59.25 -23.13 -10.58
CA ASP A 573 -60.09 -23.99 -11.42
C ASP A 573 -61.29 -24.53 -10.62
N ASP A 574 -62.37 -24.90 -11.30
CA ASP A 574 -63.56 -25.55 -10.73
C ASP A 574 -63.62 -27.07 -11.00
N GLY A 575 -62.50 -27.67 -11.37
CA GLY A 575 -62.40 -29.09 -11.68
C GLY A 575 -62.44 -30.00 -10.44
N LEU A 576 -62.33 -31.30 -10.66
CA LEU A 576 -62.23 -32.27 -9.56
C LEU A 576 -60.92 -32.04 -8.80
N GLY A 577 -61.02 -31.60 -7.55
CA GLY A 577 -59.88 -31.20 -6.73
C GLY A 577 -58.86 -32.32 -6.52
N VAL A 578 -57.59 -31.96 -6.32
CA VAL A 578 -56.50 -32.92 -6.17
C VAL A 578 -56.41 -33.42 -4.72
N ASN A 579 -56.81 -34.67 -4.48
CA ASN A 579 -56.51 -35.40 -3.23
C ASN A 579 -55.24 -36.26 -3.41
N SER A 580 -54.07 -35.61 -3.47
CA SER A 580 -52.77 -36.30 -3.44
C SER A 580 -52.05 -36.00 -2.14
N SER A 581 -51.81 -37.02 -1.32
CA SER A 581 -51.05 -36.93 -0.06
C SER A 581 -49.52 -36.97 -0.25
N ARG A 582 -49.02 -37.05 -1.50
CA ARG A 582 -47.60 -36.98 -1.84
C ARG A 582 -47.25 -35.65 -2.51
N GLU A 583 -46.24 -34.97 -1.99
CA GLU A 583 -45.69 -33.75 -2.59
C GLU A 583 -44.87 -34.10 -3.84
N GLY A 584 -45.32 -33.61 -5.00
CA GLY A 584 -44.57 -33.71 -6.25
C GLY A 584 -43.40 -32.71 -6.32
N ARG A 585 -42.40 -33.00 -7.16
CA ARG A 585 -41.20 -32.15 -7.36
C ARG A 585 -41.56 -30.69 -7.74
N GLY A 586 -42.61 -30.47 -8.53
CA GLY A 586 -43.09 -29.13 -8.89
C GLY A 586 -43.59 -28.31 -7.69
N THR A 587 -44.27 -28.95 -6.73
CA THR A 587 -44.72 -28.29 -5.50
C THR A 587 -43.53 -27.88 -4.61
N GLN A 588 -42.46 -28.66 -4.59
CA GLN A 588 -41.22 -28.31 -3.89
C GLN A 588 -40.49 -27.12 -4.53
N GLN A 589 -40.47 -27.06 -5.86
CA GLN A 589 -39.91 -25.92 -6.61
C GLN A 589 -40.69 -24.63 -6.32
N PHE A 590 -42.01 -24.67 -6.26
CA PHE A 590 -42.84 -23.49 -5.95
C PHE A 590 -42.62 -22.96 -4.53
N ARG A 591 -42.41 -23.84 -3.54
CA ARG A 591 -42.04 -23.42 -2.18
C ARG A 591 -40.66 -22.77 -2.12
N ASN A 592 -39.70 -23.27 -2.91
CA ASN A 592 -38.38 -22.64 -3.00
C ASN A 592 -38.45 -21.26 -3.66
N LEU A 593 -39.24 -21.12 -4.73
CA LEU A 593 -39.51 -19.82 -5.35
C LEU A 593 -40.17 -18.84 -4.37
N ALA A 594 -41.16 -19.29 -3.60
CA ALA A 594 -41.76 -18.49 -2.55
C ALA A 594 -40.72 -18.03 -1.51
N LYS A 595 -39.81 -18.91 -1.07
CA LYS A 595 -38.71 -18.51 -0.16
C LYS A 595 -37.78 -17.47 -0.79
N GLN A 596 -37.43 -17.61 -2.06
CA GLN A 596 -36.59 -16.65 -2.79
C GLN A 596 -37.27 -15.27 -2.92
N LEU A 597 -38.58 -15.25 -3.12
CA LEU A 597 -39.40 -14.04 -3.17
C LEU A 597 -39.75 -13.48 -1.78
N LYS A 598 -39.35 -14.15 -0.69
CA LYS A 598 -39.83 -13.90 0.69
C LYS A 598 -41.36 -13.89 0.79
N GLY A 599 -41.98 -14.70 -0.06
CA GLY A 599 -43.41 -14.84 -0.25
C GLY A 599 -44.03 -16.05 0.43
N LYS A 600 -45.29 -16.30 0.11
CA LYS A 600 -46.08 -17.46 0.53
C LYS A 600 -46.58 -18.19 -0.71
N PHE A 601 -46.58 -19.52 -0.64
CA PHE A 601 -47.18 -20.38 -1.66
C PHE A 601 -48.24 -21.25 -1.00
N GLN A 602 -49.42 -21.33 -1.60
CA GLN A 602 -50.48 -22.22 -1.17
C GLN A 602 -51.13 -22.92 -2.35
N ARG A 603 -51.51 -24.19 -2.12
CA ARG A 603 -52.34 -24.97 -3.04
C ARG A 603 -53.37 -25.70 -2.21
N VAL A 604 -54.64 -25.31 -2.33
CA VAL A 604 -55.72 -25.87 -1.52
C VAL A 604 -56.96 -26.19 -2.37
N PRO A 605 -57.72 -27.25 -2.04
CA PRO A 605 -59.01 -27.51 -2.67
C PRO A 605 -60.06 -26.50 -2.19
N LEU A 606 -60.97 -26.09 -3.08
CA LEU A 606 -62.10 -25.21 -2.75
C LEU A 606 -63.31 -26.02 -2.26
N SER A 607 -64.09 -25.47 -1.32
CA SER A 607 -65.23 -26.17 -0.70
C SER A 607 -66.39 -26.37 -1.68
N SER A 608 -66.43 -27.55 -2.29
CA SER A 608 -67.47 -28.20 -3.12
C SER A 608 -66.88 -28.78 -4.42
N LYS A 609 -66.10 -28.00 -5.20
CA LYS A 609 -65.25 -28.40 -6.35
C LYS A 609 -64.16 -27.33 -6.60
N GLY A 610 -63.05 -27.72 -7.21
CA GLY A 610 -61.98 -26.80 -7.65
C GLY A 610 -60.70 -26.82 -6.82
N THR A 611 -59.64 -26.22 -7.38
CA THR A 611 -58.33 -26.03 -6.72
C THR A 611 -57.88 -24.57 -6.89
N ILE A 612 -57.33 -23.97 -5.83
CA ILE A 612 -56.58 -22.71 -5.91
C ILE A 612 -55.09 -23.03 -5.78
N CYS A 613 -54.28 -22.45 -6.67
CA CYS A 613 -52.82 -22.51 -6.67
C CYS A 613 -52.30 -21.07 -6.72
N GLU A 614 -51.70 -20.62 -5.63
CA GLU A 614 -51.42 -19.19 -5.42
C GLU A 614 -50.01 -18.97 -4.89
N LEU A 615 -49.35 -17.95 -5.44
CA LEU A 615 -48.04 -17.46 -5.03
C LEU A 615 -48.14 -15.95 -4.76
N SER A 616 -47.81 -15.54 -3.54
CA SER A 616 -47.85 -14.13 -3.13
C SER A 616 -46.51 -13.65 -2.61
N TRP A 617 -46.09 -12.45 -2.97
CA TRP A 617 -44.83 -11.83 -2.50
C TRP A 617 -45.02 -10.33 -2.20
N PRO A 618 -44.24 -9.75 -1.26
CA PRO A 618 -44.48 -8.38 -0.80
C PRO A 618 -44.10 -7.33 -1.86
N VAL A 619 -44.88 -6.25 -1.91
CA VAL A 619 -44.53 -5.01 -2.63
C VAL A 619 -43.45 -4.30 -1.79
N THR A 620 -42.21 -4.25 -2.26
CA THR A 620 -41.13 -3.54 -1.55
C THR A 620 -41.35 -2.03 -1.61
N LYS A 621 -42.07 -1.47 -0.61
CA LYS A 621 -42.09 -0.03 -0.33
C LYS A 621 -40.94 0.33 0.60
N PHE A 622 -40.00 1.17 0.12
CA PHE A 622 -39.07 1.86 1.00
C PHE A 622 -39.86 2.85 1.87
N TRP A 623 -39.93 2.59 3.18
CA TRP A 623 -40.36 3.59 4.15
C TRP A 623 -39.24 4.62 4.33
N PHE A 624 -39.35 5.76 3.64
CA PHE A 624 -38.86 7.04 4.13
C PHE A 624 -40.00 8.04 4.01
N SER A 625 -40.67 8.32 5.13
CA SER A 625 -41.38 9.59 5.31
C SER A 625 -40.75 10.27 6.51
N ASN A 626 -40.22 11.45 6.25
CA ASN A 626 -39.39 12.27 7.11
C ASN A 626 -40.04 12.58 8.46
N LYS A 627 -39.25 12.45 9.52
CA LYS A 627 -39.11 13.47 10.56
C LYS A 627 -37.66 13.53 11.01
#